data_AF-A0A6V3UAB1-F1
#
_entry.id   AF-A0A6V3UAB1-F1
#
_cell.length_a   1.000
_cell.length_b   1.000
_cell.length_c   1.000
_cell.angle_alpha   90.00
_cell.angle_beta   90.00
_cell.angle_gamma   90.00
#
_symmetry.space_group_name_H-M   'P 1'
#
loop_
_entity.id
_entity.type
_entity.pdbx_description
1 polymer ?
#
loop_
_entity_poly.entity_id
_entity_poly.type
_entity_poly.pdbx_seq_one_letter_code
_entity_poly.pdbx_strand_id
1 'polypeptide(L)'
;MIHKAAESFRLFGHHGPYKDCMGVYHEHSSETRNGVVLRSVYRHEVLPVFLYWHSKDKTWALSNTIGSSKCWMFSSDPARKPHLIVAPWKYICPKNKEWREDDRMKCEPRTDGGASRKGELLKTQLEAMESVREAMDGENKLLRDRIRFAKALTELEEDVKTLTEKNESLLRRRSQLLERMEELEKIKKKCKDLAEEKAQLETHSRNILTKIESKEHLLERYDASQMESRHDTGSEAAENGIEVREYCGDDSD
;
A
#
# COMPACT_ATOMS: atom_id res chain seq x y z
N MET A 1 71.41 -32.37 0.29
CA MET A 1 70.13 -31.66 0.07
C MET A 1 69.14 -32.39 -0.85
N ILE A 2 69.39 -33.66 -1.25
CA ILE A 2 68.54 -34.39 -2.23
C ILE A 2 67.37 -35.15 -1.57
N HIS A 3 67.48 -35.54 -0.29
CA HIS A 3 66.49 -36.42 0.35
C HIS A 3 65.09 -35.82 0.60
N LYS A 4 64.95 -34.50 0.76
CA LYS A 4 63.64 -33.87 1.04
C LYS A 4 62.83 -33.46 -0.20
N ALA A 5 63.40 -33.55 -1.41
CA ALA A 5 62.63 -33.33 -2.64
C ALA A 5 61.77 -34.57 -3.00
N ALA A 6 62.15 -35.75 -2.50
CA ALA A 6 61.51 -37.02 -2.82
C ALA A 6 60.13 -37.22 -2.14
N GLU A 7 59.85 -36.56 -1.01
CA GLU A 7 58.57 -36.72 -0.29
C GLU A 7 57.40 -36.00 -0.98
N SER A 8 57.66 -34.89 -1.69
CA SER A 8 56.65 -34.20 -2.49
C SER A 8 56.19 -34.99 -3.72
N PHE A 9 56.81 -36.13 -4.05
CA PHE A 9 56.43 -36.99 -5.17
C PHE A 9 55.19 -37.85 -4.90
N ARG A 10 54.77 -38.04 -3.65
CA ARG A 10 53.68 -38.97 -3.32
C ARG A 10 52.29 -38.50 -3.77
N LEU A 11 52.15 -37.25 -4.23
CA LEU A 11 50.87 -36.68 -4.67
C LEU A 11 50.50 -37.04 -6.13
N PHE A 12 51.42 -37.64 -6.91
CA PHE A 12 51.19 -38.02 -8.30
C PHE A 12 51.51 -39.51 -8.46
N GLY A 13 50.53 -40.31 -8.86
CA GLY A 13 50.61 -41.79 -8.92
C GLY A 13 51.73 -42.34 -9.82
N HIS A 14 51.83 -43.67 -9.93
CA HIS A 14 52.95 -44.42 -10.54
C HIS A 14 53.34 -44.12 -12.02
N HIS A 15 52.71 -43.14 -12.68
CA HIS A 15 53.17 -42.58 -13.96
C HIS A 15 54.05 -41.36 -13.67
N GLY A 16 55.31 -41.38 -14.11
CA GLY A 16 56.31 -40.38 -13.69
C GLY A 16 55.83 -38.93 -13.89
N PRO A 17 55.91 -38.06 -12.86
CA PRO A 17 55.16 -36.79 -12.75
C PRO A 17 55.53 -35.70 -13.78
N TYR A 18 56.53 -35.96 -14.62
CA TYR A 18 57.09 -34.95 -15.51
C TYR A 18 56.36 -34.83 -16.84
N LYS A 19 55.70 -35.91 -17.31
CA LYS A 19 54.87 -35.82 -18.51
C LYS A 19 53.59 -35.03 -18.26
N ASP A 20 53.03 -35.15 -17.06
CA ASP A 20 51.75 -34.49 -16.72
C ASP A 20 51.93 -33.02 -16.36
N CYS A 21 53.14 -32.60 -15.97
CA CYS A 21 53.48 -31.18 -15.83
C CYS A 21 53.68 -30.48 -17.19
N MET A 22 53.60 -31.23 -18.30
CA MET A 22 53.61 -30.67 -19.65
C MET A 22 52.19 -30.44 -20.11
N GLY A 23 51.83 -29.18 -20.31
CA GLY A 23 50.47 -28.82 -20.69
C GLY A 23 50.32 -27.33 -20.94
N VAL A 24 49.07 -26.88 -20.98
CA VAL A 24 48.75 -25.48 -21.19
C VAL A 24 48.95 -24.72 -19.88
N TYR A 25 49.72 -23.65 -19.98
CA TYR A 25 49.99 -22.73 -18.88
C TYR A 25 49.27 -21.40 -19.13
N HIS A 26 48.54 -20.92 -18.13
CA HIS A 26 47.86 -19.62 -18.17
C HIS A 26 48.66 -18.59 -17.40
N GLU A 27 48.79 -17.39 -17.95
CA GLU A 27 49.34 -16.27 -17.20
C GLU A 27 48.50 -16.07 -15.93
N HIS A 28 49.14 -16.25 -14.77
CA HIS A 28 48.53 -16.18 -13.45
C HIS A 28 48.72 -14.80 -12.84
N SER A 29 49.92 -14.26 -12.99
CA SER A 29 50.25 -12.92 -12.56
C SER A 29 51.43 -12.39 -13.37
N SER A 30 51.48 -11.07 -13.56
CA SER A 30 52.58 -10.38 -14.22
C SER A 30 53.20 -9.41 -13.24
N GLU A 31 54.48 -9.58 -12.91
CA GLU A 31 55.19 -8.56 -12.14
C GLU A 31 55.45 -7.37 -13.05
N THR A 32 54.93 -6.19 -12.68
CA THR A 32 55.17 -4.94 -13.40
C THR A 32 55.99 -3.99 -12.54
N ARG A 33 56.99 -3.35 -13.14
CA ARG A 33 57.75 -2.26 -12.52
C ARG A 33 57.79 -1.10 -13.50
N ASN A 34 57.26 0.06 -13.08
CA ASN A 34 57.10 1.24 -13.92
C ASN A 34 56.31 0.97 -15.22
N GLY A 35 55.25 0.16 -15.15
CA GLY A 35 54.43 -0.19 -16.32
C GLY A 35 55.08 -1.20 -17.29
N VAL A 36 56.33 -1.61 -17.04
CA VAL A 36 57.00 -2.67 -17.82
C VAL A 36 56.79 -4.01 -17.11
N VAL A 37 56.18 -4.98 -17.81
CA VAL A 37 56.11 -6.37 -17.33
C VAL A 37 57.52 -6.93 -17.29
N LEU A 38 58.02 -7.19 -16.08
CA LEU A 38 59.35 -7.74 -15.87
C LEU A 38 59.36 -9.20 -16.31
N ARG A 39 58.59 -10.07 -15.63
CA ARG A 39 58.34 -11.46 -16.02
C ARG A 39 57.01 -11.95 -15.45
N SER A 40 56.29 -12.74 -16.24
CA SER A 40 55.02 -13.33 -15.84
C SER A 40 55.21 -14.68 -15.17
N VAL A 41 54.34 -14.97 -14.21
CA VAL A 41 54.12 -16.30 -13.63
C VAL A 41 52.96 -16.93 -14.37
N TYR A 42 53.11 -18.21 -14.70
CA TYR A 42 52.07 -18.97 -15.35
C TYR A 42 51.68 -20.14 -14.45
N ARG A 43 50.40 -20.50 -14.46
CA ARG A 43 49.84 -21.64 -13.73
C ARG A 43 49.35 -22.67 -14.72
N HIS A 44 49.65 -23.93 -14.46
CA HIS A 44 49.17 -25.05 -15.26
C HIS A 44 47.63 -25.11 -15.21
N GLU A 45 46.98 -25.45 -16.32
CA GLU A 45 45.51 -25.49 -16.44
C GLU A 45 44.86 -26.43 -15.41
N VAL A 46 45.41 -27.64 -15.29
CA VAL A 46 44.87 -28.70 -14.41
C VAL A 46 45.66 -28.85 -13.10
N LEU A 47 46.98 -28.85 -13.16
CA LEU A 47 47.83 -29.15 -12.00
C LEU A 47 48.14 -27.91 -11.14
N PRO A 48 48.39 -28.07 -9.83
CA PRO A 48 48.79 -26.97 -8.94
C PRO A 48 50.27 -26.58 -9.12
N VAL A 49 50.72 -26.42 -10.36
CA VAL A 49 52.12 -26.17 -10.74
C VAL A 49 52.24 -24.79 -11.36
N PHE A 50 53.29 -24.08 -10.97
CA PHE A 50 53.65 -22.79 -11.53
C PHE A 50 54.90 -22.89 -12.38
N LEU A 51 54.85 -22.21 -13.53
CA LEU A 51 55.97 -21.90 -14.38
C LEU A 51 56.36 -20.44 -14.18
N TYR A 52 57.56 -20.20 -13.68
CA TYR A 52 58.03 -18.86 -13.37
C TYR A 52 59.53 -18.73 -13.62
N TRP A 53 60.00 -17.50 -13.75
CA TRP A 53 61.42 -17.22 -13.83
C TRP A 53 62.05 -17.14 -12.44
N HIS A 54 63.01 -18.01 -12.17
CA HIS A 54 63.78 -17.99 -10.93
C HIS A 54 64.92 -16.98 -11.05
N SER A 55 64.76 -15.83 -10.41
CA SER A 55 65.65 -14.66 -10.56
C SER A 55 67.07 -14.89 -10.07
N LYS A 56 67.26 -15.79 -9.08
CA LYS A 56 68.56 -16.13 -8.50
C LYS A 56 69.40 -16.97 -9.46
N ASP A 57 68.81 -18.02 -10.03
CA ASP A 57 69.53 -18.97 -10.89
C ASP A 57 69.46 -18.59 -12.38
N LYS A 58 68.68 -17.56 -12.71
CA LYS A 58 68.44 -17.09 -14.09
C LYS A 58 67.92 -18.22 -15.00
N THR A 59 66.97 -19.00 -14.48
CA THR A 59 66.35 -20.12 -15.19
C THR A 59 64.83 -20.05 -15.08
N TRP A 60 64.14 -20.64 -16.05
CA TRP A 60 62.73 -20.99 -15.89
C TRP A 60 62.63 -22.17 -14.95
N ALA A 61 61.68 -22.13 -14.03
CA ALA A 61 61.46 -23.16 -13.03
C ALA A 61 60.00 -23.61 -12.98
N LEU A 62 59.81 -24.91 -12.78
CA LEU A 62 58.52 -25.52 -12.48
C LEU A 62 58.49 -25.98 -11.02
N SER A 63 57.50 -25.48 -10.28
CA SER A 63 57.30 -25.85 -8.87
C SER A 63 55.86 -25.58 -8.43
N ASN A 64 55.43 -26.23 -7.35
CA ASN A 64 54.17 -25.91 -6.68
C ASN A 64 54.18 -24.56 -5.96
N THR A 65 55.36 -23.96 -5.78
CA THR A 65 55.50 -22.69 -5.06
C THR A 65 56.42 -21.77 -5.85
N ILE A 66 55.93 -20.56 -6.09
CA ILE A 66 56.67 -19.50 -6.80
C ILE A 66 57.88 -19.08 -5.95
N GLY A 67 59.04 -18.95 -6.57
CA GLY A 67 60.29 -18.55 -5.90
C GLY A 67 60.94 -19.65 -5.03
N SER A 68 60.42 -20.88 -5.06
CA SER A 68 61.01 -22.01 -4.33
C SER A 68 62.37 -22.39 -4.90
N SER A 69 63.37 -22.54 -4.04
CA SER A 69 64.66 -23.14 -4.40
C SER A 69 64.56 -24.65 -4.71
N LYS A 70 63.43 -25.27 -4.34
CA LYS A 70 63.08 -26.64 -4.71
C LYS A 70 62.14 -26.58 -5.91
N CYS A 71 62.73 -26.66 -7.09
CA CYS A 71 62.01 -26.87 -8.34
C CYS A 71 62.08 -28.34 -8.74
N TRP A 72 61.07 -28.80 -9.45
CA TRP A 72 61.04 -30.13 -10.03
C TRP A 72 61.77 -30.17 -11.36
N MET A 73 61.67 -29.06 -12.08
CA MET A 73 62.27 -28.89 -13.38
C MET A 73 62.76 -27.47 -13.55
N PHE A 74 63.80 -27.31 -14.36
CA PHE A 74 64.23 -26.00 -14.81
C PHE A 74 64.76 -26.03 -16.24
N SER A 75 64.69 -24.89 -16.91
CA SER A 75 65.32 -24.65 -18.19
C SER A 75 66.19 -23.41 -18.10
N SER A 76 67.43 -23.51 -18.58
CA SER A 76 68.38 -22.40 -18.61
C SER A 76 68.17 -21.45 -19.79
N ASP A 77 67.07 -21.62 -20.54
CA ASP A 77 66.72 -20.75 -21.65
C ASP A 77 66.47 -19.30 -21.17
N PRO A 78 67.14 -18.28 -21.73
CA PRO A 78 66.93 -16.89 -21.35
C PRO A 78 65.63 -16.27 -21.86
N ALA A 79 64.80 -17.01 -22.61
CA ALA A 79 63.54 -16.55 -23.19
C ALA A 79 62.70 -15.74 -22.20
N ARG A 80 62.13 -14.62 -22.66
CA ARG A 80 61.28 -13.75 -21.82
C ARG A 80 59.90 -14.35 -21.56
N LYS A 81 59.42 -15.22 -22.44
CA LYS A 81 58.10 -15.86 -22.34
C LYS A 81 58.25 -17.38 -22.48
N PRO A 82 57.41 -18.17 -21.78
CA PRO A 82 57.45 -19.63 -21.83
C PRO A 82 57.42 -20.24 -23.22
N HIS A 83 56.56 -19.73 -24.11
CA HIS A 83 56.39 -20.28 -25.45
C HIS A 83 57.58 -20.05 -26.39
N LEU A 84 58.58 -19.27 -25.94
CA LEU A 84 59.83 -19.06 -26.66
C LEU A 84 60.97 -19.90 -26.07
N ILE A 85 60.72 -20.70 -25.04
CA ILE A 85 61.72 -21.63 -24.48
C ILE A 85 61.94 -22.76 -25.48
N VAL A 86 63.17 -22.87 -25.98
CA VAL A 86 63.62 -23.91 -26.90
C VAL A 86 64.70 -24.79 -26.30
N ALA A 87 65.37 -24.36 -25.21
CA ALA A 87 66.37 -25.16 -24.55
C ALA A 87 65.75 -26.36 -23.80
N PRO A 88 66.47 -27.50 -23.72
CA PRO A 88 66.00 -28.69 -23.01
C PRO A 88 65.68 -28.40 -21.55
N TRP A 89 64.68 -29.10 -21.04
CA TRP A 89 64.31 -29.04 -19.63
C TRP A 89 65.08 -30.08 -18.82
N LYS A 90 65.66 -29.63 -17.71
CA LYS A 90 66.35 -30.49 -16.74
C LYS A 90 65.39 -30.91 -15.64
N TYR A 91 65.35 -32.20 -15.33
CA TYR A 91 64.52 -32.76 -14.26
C TYR A 91 65.22 -33.94 -13.56
N ILE A 92 64.82 -34.25 -12.33
CA ILE A 92 65.38 -35.38 -11.57
C ILE A 92 64.58 -36.64 -11.85
N CYS A 93 65.11 -37.61 -12.58
CA CYS A 93 64.39 -38.86 -12.86
C CYS A 93 63.95 -39.56 -11.55
N PRO A 94 62.66 -39.94 -11.38
CA PRO A 94 62.19 -40.44 -10.09
C PRO A 94 62.80 -41.80 -9.75
N LYS A 95 63.11 -42.59 -10.80
CA LYS A 95 63.61 -43.98 -10.73
C LYS A 95 65.04 -44.06 -10.21
N ASN A 96 65.95 -43.23 -10.73
CA ASN A 96 67.38 -43.30 -10.43
C ASN A 96 67.96 -42.03 -9.77
N LYS A 97 67.13 -41.00 -9.53
CA LYS A 97 67.51 -39.73 -8.90
C LYS A 97 68.60 -38.94 -9.64
N GLU A 98 68.83 -39.23 -10.91
CA GLU A 98 69.77 -38.50 -11.75
C GLU A 98 69.07 -37.39 -12.54
N TRP A 99 69.81 -36.32 -12.82
CA TRP A 99 69.36 -35.27 -13.73
C TRP A 99 69.28 -35.81 -15.17
N ARG A 100 68.17 -35.51 -15.85
CA ARG A 100 67.96 -35.81 -17.27
C ARG A 100 67.47 -34.56 -17.98
N GLU A 101 67.75 -34.51 -19.28
CA GLU A 101 67.27 -33.47 -20.19
C GLU A 101 66.13 -34.03 -21.07
N ASP A 102 65.09 -33.24 -21.32
CA ASP A 102 64.01 -33.53 -22.27
C ASP A 102 63.76 -32.29 -23.15
N ASP A 103 63.96 -32.45 -24.45
CA ASP A 103 63.81 -31.41 -25.48
C ASP A 103 62.42 -31.40 -26.13
N ARG A 104 61.58 -32.40 -25.83
CA ARG A 104 60.20 -32.48 -26.35
C ARG A 104 59.24 -31.50 -25.67
N MET A 105 59.74 -30.79 -24.67
CA MET A 105 58.96 -29.92 -23.81
C MET A 105 58.77 -28.54 -24.44
N LYS A 106 57.55 -28.27 -24.89
CA LYS A 106 57.15 -27.01 -25.50
C LYS A 106 56.05 -26.37 -24.66
N CYS A 107 56.14 -25.06 -24.46
CA CYS A 107 55.02 -24.27 -23.97
C CYS A 107 54.28 -23.71 -25.18
N GLU A 108 53.00 -24.00 -25.32
CA GLU A 108 52.22 -23.43 -26.43
C GLU A 108 51.65 -22.07 -26.01
N PRO A 109 51.75 -21.02 -26.83
CA PRO A 109 51.01 -19.80 -26.60
C PRO A 109 49.52 -20.12 -26.79
N ARG A 110 48.65 -19.57 -25.96
CA ARG A 110 47.22 -19.65 -26.19
C ARG A 110 46.94 -18.95 -27.52
N THR A 111 46.49 -19.69 -28.53
CA THR A 111 45.93 -19.12 -29.75
C THR A 111 44.51 -18.70 -29.42
N ASP A 112 44.30 -17.39 -29.36
CA ASP A 112 43.15 -16.80 -28.69
C ASP A 112 41.83 -17.02 -29.44
N GLY A 113 41.15 -18.12 -29.14
CA GLY A 113 39.68 -18.22 -29.27
C GLY A 113 38.93 -17.59 -28.08
N GLY A 114 39.65 -17.07 -27.07
CA GLY A 114 39.09 -16.61 -25.79
C GLY A 114 38.37 -15.26 -25.83
N ALA A 115 38.70 -14.38 -26.78
CA ALA A 115 38.00 -13.09 -26.94
C ALA A 115 36.53 -13.29 -27.36
N SER A 116 36.24 -14.35 -28.14
CA SER A 116 34.89 -14.66 -28.60
C SER A 116 33.96 -15.08 -27.46
N ARG A 117 34.41 -15.97 -26.56
CA ARG A 117 33.58 -16.44 -25.43
C ARG A 117 33.29 -15.35 -24.40
N LYS A 118 34.23 -14.42 -24.18
CA LYS A 118 34.00 -13.29 -23.27
C LYS A 118 32.99 -12.30 -23.84
N GLY A 119 33.01 -12.07 -25.16
CA GLY A 119 32.02 -11.23 -25.84
C GLY A 119 30.62 -11.82 -25.77
N GLU A 120 30.48 -13.12 -26.03
CA GLU A 120 29.20 -13.84 -25.92
C GLU A 120 28.64 -13.79 -24.50
N LEU A 121 29.47 -14.04 -23.47
CA LEU A 121 29.04 -13.97 -22.08
C LEU A 121 28.54 -12.58 -21.68
N LEU A 122 29.26 -11.52 -22.07
CA LEU A 122 28.84 -10.15 -21.78
C LEU A 122 27.54 -9.79 -22.50
N LYS A 123 27.35 -10.26 -23.73
CA LYS A 123 26.10 -10.06 -24.48
C LYS A 123 24.92 -10.73 -23.77
N THR A 124 25.05 -11.99 -23.38
CA THR A 124 23.98 -12.70 -22.63
C THR A 124 23.70 -12.03 -21.29
N GLN A 125 24.73 -11.54 -20.59
CA GLN A 125 24.54 -10.78 -19.35
C GLN A 125 23.76 -9.47 -19.58
N LEU A 126 24.04 -8.75 -20.67
CA LEU A 126 23.34 -7.51 -21.03
C LEU A 126 21.86 -7.78 -21.34
N GLU A 127 21.58 -8.79 -22.18
CA GLU A 127 20.20 -9.19 -22.54
C GLU A 127 19.41 -9.62 -21.29
N ALA A 128 20.05 -10.35 -20.36
CA ALA A 128 19.42 -10.72 -19.10
C ALA A 128 19.13 -9.50 -18.21
N MET A 129 20.05 -8.52 -18.13
CA MET A 129 19.83 -7.29 -17.38
C MET A 129 18.71 -6.44 -17.97
N GLU A 130 18.60 -6.35 -19.30
CA GLU A 130 17.49 -5.66 -19.97
C GLU A 130 16.14 -6.33 -19.69
N SER A 131 16.08 -7.66 -19.76
CA SER A 131 14.86 -8.42 -19.42
C SER A 131 14.44 -8.20 -17.95
N VAL A 132 15.39 -8.20 -17.01
CA VAL A 132 15.12 -7.91 -15.59
C VAL A 132 14.60 -6.48 -15.42
N ARG A 133 15.19 -5.50 -16.13
CA ARG A 133 14.74 -4.11 -16.09
C ARG A 133 13.30 -3.96 -16.56
N GLU A 134 12.94 -4.59 -17.69
CA GLU A 134 11.56 -4.55 -18.21
C GLU A 134 10.56 -5.18 -17.23
N ALA A 135 10.93 -6.29 -16.60
CA ALA A 135 10.10 -6.93 -15.57
C ALA A 135 9.90 -6.01 -14.35
N MET A 136 10.97 -5.35 -13.87
CA MET A 136 10.90 -4.38 -12.78
C MET A 136 10.04 -3.16 -13.15
N ASP A 137 10.13 -2.65 -14.37
CA ASP A 137 9.29 -1.55 -14.84
C ASP A 137 7.81 -1.93 -14.90
N GLY A 138 7.52 -3.19 -15.29
CA GLY A 138 6.18 -3.78 -15.23
C GLY A 138 5.63 -3.88 -13.80
N GLU A 139 6.43 -4.36 -12.85
CA GLU A 139 6.05 -4.45 -11.43
C GLU A 139 5.84 -3.06 -10.81
N ASN A 140 6.70 -2.10 -11.11
CA ASN A 140 6.55 -0.71 -10.69
C ASN A 140 5.29 -0.05 -11.26
N LYS A 141 4.87 -0.41 -12.47
CA LYS A 141 3.58 0.03 -13.02
C LYS A 141 2.42 -0.55 -12.22
N LEU A 142 2.43 -1.85 -11.94
CA LEU A 142 1.39 -2.51 -11.13
C LEU A 142 1.29 -1.93 -9.72
N LEU A 143 2.42 -1.62 -9.07
CA LEU A 143 2.44 -0.96 -7.76
C LEU A 143 1.81 0.42 -7.81
N ARG A 144 2.08 1.23 -8.84
CA ARG A 144 1.45 2.54 -9.03
C ARG A 144 -0.07 2.44 -9.21
N ASP A 145 -0.52 1.45 -9.98
CA ASP A 145 -1.96 1.21 -10.19
C ASP A 145 -2.64 0.75 -8.88
N ARG A 146 -1.99 -0.11 -8.10
CA ARG A 146 -2.46 -0.50 -6.75
C ARG A 146 -2.58 0.69 -5.80
N ILE A 147 -1.59 1.58 -5.79
CA ILE A 147 -1.63 2.80 -4.97
C ILE A 147 -2.79 3.70 -5.40
N ARG A 148 -3.03 3.85 -6.72
CA ARG A 148 -4.16 4.62 -7.24
C ARG A 148 -5.49 4.01 -6.79
N PHE A 149 -5.63 2.69 -6.87
CA PHE A 149 -6.84 1.99 -6.43
C PHE A 149 -7.07 2.14 -4.92
N ALA A 150 -6.01 2.04 -4.10
CA ALA A 150 -6.11 2.27 -2.66
C ALA A 150 -6.60 3.68 -2.31
N LYS A 151 -6.13 4.71 -3.03
CA LYS A 151 -6.62 6.09 -2.86
C LYS A 151 -8.11 6.23 -3.22
N ALA A 152 -8.53 5.61 -4.32
CA ALA A 152 -9.94 5.62 -4.71
C ALA A 152 -10.83 4.91 -3.66
N LEU A 153 -10.33 3.84 -3.02
CA LEU A 153 -11.04 3.18 -1.93
C LEU A 153 -11.18 4.08 -0.71
N THR A 154 -10.14 4.82 -0.33
CA THR A 154 -10.23 5.76 0.81
C THR A 154 -11.20 6.90 0.55
N GLU A 155 -11.23 7.44 -0.68
CA GLU A 155 -12.22 8.46 -1.08
C GLU A 155 -13.66 7.90 -0.99
N LEU A 156 -13.86 6.65 -1.44
CA LEU A 156 -15.16 5.98 -1.36
C LEU A 156 -15.60 5.74 0.10
N GLU A 157 -14.67 5.40 1.00
CA GLU A 157 -14.95 5.23 2.43
C GLU A 157 -15.40 6.54 3.08
N GLU A 158 -14.77 7.67 2.72
CA GLU A 158 -15.19 8.99 3.16
C GLU A 158 -16.60 9.34 2.64
N ASP A 159 -16.88 9.10 1.37
CA ASP A 159 -18.20 9.31 0.78
C ASP A 159 -19.29 8.48 1.49
N VAL A 160 -19.02 7.20 1.76
CA VAL A 160 -19.95 6.32 2.49
C VAL A 160 -20.20 6.86 3.91
N LYS A 161 -19.16 7.36 4.58
CA LYS A 161 -19.30 7.97 5.91
C LYS A 161 -20.19 9.21 5.85
N THR A 162 -19.97 10.13 4.90
CA THR A 162 -20.81 11.34 4.77
C THR A 162 -22.27 11.00 4.45
N LEU A 163 -22.51 10.01 3.60
CA LEU A 163 -23.86 9.53 3.28
C LEU A 163 -24.54 8.91 4.49
N THR A 164 -23.79 8.19 5.34
CA THR A 164 -24.30 7.61 6.58
C THR A 164 -24.73 8.70 7.55
N GLU A 165 -23.90 9.70 7.79
CA GLU A 165 -24.22 10.86 8.65
C GLU A 165 -25.46 11.62 8.13
N LYS A 166 -25.56 11.81 6.80
CA LYS A 166 -26.72 12.42 6.17
C LYS A 166 -27.99 11.60 6.36
N ASN A 167 -27.91 10.28 6.23
CA ASN A 167 -29.04 9.37 6.44
C ASN A 167 -29.52 9.41 7.90
N GLU A 168 -28.61 9.41 8.87
CA GLU A 168 -28.95 9.56 10.30
C GLU A 168 -29.61 10.91 10.60
N SER A 169 -29.16 11.99 9.96
CA SER A 169 -29.81 13.31 10.06
C SER A 169 -31.24 13.29 9.50
N LEU A 170 -31.44 12.65 8.33
CA LEU A 170 -32.78 12.48 7.74
C LEU A 170 -33.69 11.63 8.62
N LEU A 171 -33.18 10.57 9.24
CA LEU A 171 -33.93 9.74 10.18
C LEU A 171 -34.35 10.54 11.42
N ARG A 172 -33.46 11.35 12.00
CA ARG A 172 -33.80 12.27 13.10
C ARG A 172 -34.90 13.25 12.70
N ARG A 173 -34.79 13.86 11.51
CA ARG A 173 -35.81 14.78 10.99
C ARG A 173 -37.15 14.07 10.75
N ARG A 174 -37.14 12.83 10.27
CA ARG A 174 -38.35 12.01 10.11
C ARG A 174 -39.03 11.77 11.45
N SER A 175 -38.28 11.43 12.51
CA SER A 175 -38.84 11.25 13.84
C SER A 175 -39.51 12.52 14.37
N GLN A 176 -38.87 13.67 14.23
CA GLN A 176 -39.46 14.97 14.63
C GLN A 176 -40.75 15.28 13.85
N LEU A 177 -40.82 14.93 12.56
CA LEU A 177 -42.04 15.11 11.77
C LEU A 177 -43.16 14.19 12.25
N LEU A 178 -42.87 12.96 12.63
CA LEU A 178 -43.85 12.04 13.20
C LEU A 178 -44.40 12.54 14.53
N GLU A 179 -43.55 13.07 15.42
CA GLU A 179 -43.98 13.70 16.68
C GLU A 179 -44.92 14.88 16.42
N ARG A 180 -44.57 15.77 15.47
CA ARG A 180 -45.43 16.90 15.07
C ARG A 180 -46.76 16.44 14.46
N MET A 181 -46.75 15.35 13.70
CA MET A 181 -47.99 14.78 13.16
C MET A 181 -48.90 14.28 14.29
N GLU A 182 -48.36 13.63 15.31
CA GLU A 182 -49.11 13.20 16.48
C GLU A 182 -49.70 14.40 17.26
N GLU A 183 -48.94 15.47 17.42
CA GLU A 183 -49.44 16.73 18.03
C GLU A 183 -50.60 17.34 17.23
N LEU A 184 -50.48 17.36 15.89
CA LEU A 184 -51.55 17.85 15.02
C LEU A 184 -52.82 16.99 15.12
N GLU A 185 -52.68 15.67 15.26
CA GLU A 185 -53.82 14.78 15.50
C GLU A 185 -54.50 15.07 16.84
N LYS A 186 -53.73 15.34 17.91
CA LYS A 186 -54.26 15.76 19.21
C LYS A 186 -55.01 17.09 19.10
N ILE A 187 -54.46 18.08 18.40
CA ILE A 187 -55.12 19.38 18.17
C ILE A 187 -56.41 19.18 17.36
N LYS A 188 -56.37 18.39 16.30
CA LYS A 188 -57.54 18.08 15.47
C LYS A 188 -58.67 17.46 16.29
N LYS A 189 -58.34 16.53 17.20
CA LYS A 189 -59.31 15.94 18.13
C LYS A 189 -59.94 17.01 19.04
N LYS A 190 -59.12 17.85 19.69
CA LYS A 190 -59.61 18.95 20.53
C LYS A 190 -60.52 19.92 19.76
N CYS A 191 -60.17 20.28 18.53
CA CYS A 191 -61.02 21.13 17.69
C CYS A 191 -62.37 20.48 17.38
N LYS A 192 -62.41 19.16 17.19
CA LYS A 192 -63.65 18.40 17.00
C LYS A 192 -64.51 18.44 18.28
N ASP A 193 -63.90 18.17 19.43
CA ASP A 193 -64.59 18.19 20.72
C ASP A 193 -65.19 19.59 21.01
N LEU A 194 -64.41 20.67 20.76
CA LEU A 194 -64.88 22.05 20.90
C LEU A 194 -66.00 22.42 19.92
N ALA A 195 -65.96 21.89 18.70
CA ALA A 195 -67.02 22.11 17.72
C ALA A 195 -68.33 21.44 18.14
N GLU A 196 -68.25 20.23 18.72
CA GLU A 196 -69.40 19.53 19.28
C GLU A 196 -69.98 20.29 20.48
N GLU A 197 -69.13 20.76 21.41
CA GLU A 197 -69.55 21.60 22.55
C GLU A 197 -70.24 22.89 22.08
N LYS A 198 -69.66 23.60 21.10
CA LYS A 198 -70.26 24.78 20.50
C LYS A 198 -71.65 24.49 19.92
N ALA A 199 -71.81 23.39 19.20
CA ALA A 199 -73.10 23.00 18.63
C ALA A 199 -74.16 22.69 19.71
N GLN A 200 -73.74 22.10 20.84
CA GLN A 200 -74.61 21.87 21.99
C GLN A 200 -75.04 23.19 22.64
N LEU A 201 -74.10 24.13 22.84
CA LEU A 201 -74.39 25.46 23.40
C LEU A 201 -75.34 26.25 22.48
N GLU A 202 -75.11 26.24 21.17
CA GLU A 202 -76.03 26.91 20.22
C GLU A 202 -77.44 26.32 20.27
N THR A 203 -77.55 24.99 20.42
CA THR A 203 -78.84 24.31 20.57
C THR A 203 -79.51 24.70 21.90
N HIS A 204 -78.73 24.78 22.99
CA HIS A 204 -79.21 25.22 24.29
C HIS A 204 -79.70 26.68 24.26
N SER A 205 -78.94 27.59 23.65
CA SER A 205 -79.34 28.98 23.48
C SER A 205 -80.62 29.12 22.66
N ARG A 206 -80.77 28.37 21.56
CA ARG A 206 -82.03 28.33 20.79
C ARG A 206 -83.21 27.89 21.65
N ASN A 207 -83.03 26.87 22.49
CA ASN A 207 -84.09 26.40 23.40
C ASN A 207 -84.46 27.42 24.49
N ILE A 208 -83.50 28.25 24.94
CA ILE A 208 -83.80 29.35 25.88
C ILE A 208 -84.60 30.44 25.16
N LEU A 209 -84.17 30.83 23.96
CA LEU A 209 -84.86 31.86 23.17
C LEU A 209 -86.32 31.48 22.88
N THR A 210 -86.59 30.25 22.44
CA THR A 210 -87.96 29.78 22.21
C THR A 210 -88.82 29.76 23.49
N LYS A 211 -88.23 29.50 24.64
CA LYS A 211 -88.92 29.61 25.94
C LYS A 211 -89.21 31.06 26.32
N ILE A 212 -88.32 31.99 26.00
CA ILE A 212 -88.53 33.43 26.23
C ILE A 212 -89.68 33.90 25.34
N GLU A 213 -89.63 33.64 24.04
CA GLU A 213 -90.69 33.99 23.07
C GLU A 213 -92.05 33.41 23.48
N SER A 214 -92.09 32.16 23.95
CA SER A 214 -93.33 31.55 24.46
C SER A 214 -93.87 32.25 25.70
N LYS A 215 -93.02 32.73 26.60
CA LYS A 215 -93.43 33.50 27.79
C LYS A 215 -93.89 34.91 27.43
N GLU A 216 -93.21 35.57 26.49
CA GLU A 216 -93.63 36.87 25.96
C GLU A 216 -95.04 36.78 25.36
N HIS A 217 -95.32 35.77 24.53
CA HIS A 217 -96.68 35.52 24.02
C HIS A 217 -97.72 35.25 25.12
N LEU A 218 -97.35 34.58 26.21
CA LEU A 218 -98.26 34.37 27.34
C LEU A 218 -98.55 35.69 28.08
N LEU A 219 -97.55 36.55 28.23
CA LEU A 219 -97.70 37.89 28.81
C LEU A 219 -98.59 38.77 27.94
N GLU A 220 -98.36 38.80 26.62
CA GLU A 220 -99.20 39.54 25.67
C GLU A 220 -100.68 39.13 25.77
N ARG A 221 -100.95 37.82 25.87
CA ARG A 221 -102.33 37.30 26.05
C ARG A 221 -102.92 37.70 27.40
N TYR A 222 -102.11 37.70 28.47
CA TYR A 222 -102.55 38.12 29.79
C TYR A 222 -102.93 39.60 29.81
N ASP A 223 -102.09 40.46 29.23
CA ASP A 223 -102.34 41.90 29.14
C ASP A 223 -103.58 42.19 28.30
N ALA A 224 -103.77 41.49 27.17
CA ALA A 224 -104.98 41.61 26.35
C ALA A 224 -106.24 41.23 27.15
N SER A 225 -106.20 40.14 27.92
CA SER A 225 -107.33 39.70 28.77
C SER A 225 -107.64 40.70 29.90
N GLN A 226 -106.63 41.34 30.49
CA GLN A 226 -106.82 42.39 31.50
C GLN A 226 -107.49 43.63 30.90
N MET A 227 -107.15 43.99 29.67
CA MET A 227 -107.78 45.12 28.96
C MET A 227 -109.24 44.84 28.62
N GLU A 228 -109.59 43.60 28.25
CA GLU A 228 -110.99 43.19 28.05
C GLU A 228 -111.80 43.25 29.36
N SER A 229 -111.25 42.77 30.48
CA SER A 229 -111.89 42.81 31.81
C SER A 229 -112.17 44.24 32.31
N ARG A 230 -111.29 45.20 32.00
CA ARG A 230 -111.48 46.61 32.37
C ARG A 230 -112.60 47.30 31.60
N HIS A 231 -112.97 46.82 30.41
CA HIS A 231 -114.07 47.38 29.65
C HIS A 231 -115.46 47.03 30.24
N ASP A 232 -115.58 45.98 31.05
CA ASP A 232 -116.84 45.60 31.71
C ASP A 232 -117.09 46.32 33.05
N THR A 233 -116.10 47.02 33.62
CA THR A 233 -116.24 47.70 34.94
C THR A 233 -116.16 49.23 34.86
N GLY A 234 -115.93 49.80 33.67
CA GLY A 234 -115.87 51.24 33.44
C GLY A 234 -117.20 51.89 33.06
N SER A 235 -118.20 51.88 33.95
CA SER A 235 -119.34 52.81 33.88
C SER A 235 -119.62 53.59 35.18
N GLU A 236 -118.84 53.44 36.25
CA GLU A 236 -119.00 54.25 37.47
C GLU A 236 -117.65 54.43 38.19
N ALA A 237 -116.88 55.46 37.84
CA ALA A 237 -115.95 56.16 38.73
C ALA A 237 -115.15 57.22 37.94
N ALA A 238 -115.82 58.32 37.60
CA ALA A 238 -115.14 59.61 37.53
C ALA A 238 -115.08 60.21 38.95
N GLU A 239 -114.09 61.07 39.20
CA GLU A 239 -113.83 61.78 40.46
C GLU A 239 -113.06 60.99 41.53
N ASN A 240 -111.73 61.07 41.48
CA ASN A 240 -110.98 61.78 42.51
C ASN A 240 -109.53 62.01 42.07
N GLY A 241 -109.17 63.28 41.93
CA GLY A 241 -107.80 63.72 41.70
C GLY A 241 -106.96 63.49 42.95
N ILE A 242 -105.82 62.84 42.78
CA ILE A 242 -104.75 62.82 43.77
C ILE A 242 -103.50 63.33 43.09
N GLU A 243 -103.11 64.53 43.51
CA GLU A 243 -101.84 65.20 43.23
C GLU A 243 -100.68 64.30 43.67
N VAL A 244 -99.89 63.83 42.70
CA VAL A 244 -98.63 63.13 42.96
C VAL A 244 -97.53 64.18 43.02
N ARG A 245 -97.04 64.44 44.23
CA ARG A 245 -95.84 65.23 44.51
C ARG A 245 -94.63 64.55 43.90
N GLU A 246 -93.90 65.29 43.06
CA GLU A 246 -92.53 64.98 42.66
C GLU A 246 -91.64 64.84 43.90
N TYR A 247 -90.98 63.70 44.04
CA TYR A 247 -89.88 63.51 44.97
C TYR A 247 -88.61 63.31 44.16
N CYS A 248 -87.88 64.41 43.95
CA CYS A 248 -86.48 64.38 43.55
C CYS A 248 -85.68 63.80 44.71
N GLY A 249 -85.19 62.57 44.54
CA GLY A 249 -84.20 61.95 45.41
C GLY A 249 -82.89 61.84 44.65
N ASP A 250 -82.06 62.85 44.85
CA ASP A 250 -80.64 62.89 44.52
C ASP A 250 -79.85 61.79 45.27
N ASP A 251 -78.69 61.50 44.69
CA ASP A 251 -77.43 61.18 45.36
C ASP A 251 -77.05 59.69 45.66
N SER A 252 -76.02 59.26 44.92
CA SER A 252 -74.68 58.85 45.41
C SER A 252 -74.22 57.39 45.19
N ASP A 253 -73.01 57.35 44.58
CA ASP A 253 -71.92 56.35 44.48
C ASP A 253 -72.10 55.03 43.72
#